data_AF-K1U1Z1-F1
#
_entry.id   AF-K1U1Z1-F1
#
_cell.length_a   1.000
_cell.length_b   1.000
_cell.length_c   1.000
_cell.angle_alpha   90.00
_cell.angle_beta   90.00
_cell.angle_gamma   90.00
#
_symmetry.space_group_name_H-M   'P 1'
#
loop_
_entity.id
_entity.type
_entity.pdbx_description
1 polymer ?
#
loop_
_entity_poly.entity_id
_entity_poly.type
_entity_poly.pdbx_seq_one_letter_code
_entity_poly.pdbx_strand_id
1 'polypeptide(L)' 'MFSAFSAEKVDDGFEYQWVRFFCFGKEREAWLQPGVKVDAKGEMNLSAHNGKINLSCKMEELTQYVADSSNYNQ' A
#
# COMPACT_ATOMS: atom_id res chain seq x y z
N MET A 1 -2.23 11.42 4.01
CA MET A 1 -2.96 10.60 3.00
C MET A 1 -2.06 10.40 1.81
N PHE A 2 -1.97 9.18 1.28
CA PHE A 2 -1.26 8.84 0.04
C PHE A 2 -1.97 7.69 -0.68
N SER A 3 -1.52 7.33 -1.88
CA SER A 3 -1.98 6.14 -2.60
C SER A 3 -0.78 5.25 -2.90
N ALA A 4 -0.99 3.95 -2.84
CA ALA A 4 -0.01 2.96 -3.25
C ALA A 4 -0.72 1.84 -4.00
N PHE A 5 0.06 0.95 -4.62
CA PHE A 5 -0.46 -0.20 -5.33
C PHE A 5 0.36 -1.45 -5.00
N SER A 6 -0.30 -2.61 -5.01
CA SER A 6 0.36 -3.90 -5.22
C SER A 6 0.40 -4.18 -6.73
N ALA A 7 1.47 -4.82 -7.18
CA ALA A 7 1.58 -5.36 -8.52
C ALA A 7 1.89 -6.84 -8.41
N GLU A 8 1.00 -7.68 -8.93
CA GLU A 8 1.15 -9.14 -8.91
C GLU A 8 1.36 -9.63 -10.34
N LYS A 9 2.36 -10.50 -10.54
CA LYS A 9 2.62 -11.10 -11.85
C LYS A 9 1.53 -12.14 -12.13
N VAL A 10 0.85 -12.00 -13.26
CA VAL A 10 -0.18 -12.94 -13.74
C VAL A 10 0.12 -13.25 -15.20
N ASP A 11 0.42 -14.50 -15.50
CA ASP A 11 0.90 -14.97 -16.81
C ASP A 11 2.08 -14.12 -17.33
N ASP A 12 1.92 -13.51 -18.51
CA ASP A 12 2.89 -12.62 -19.16
C ASP A 12 2.69 -11.14 -18.78
N GLY A 13 1.77 -10.84 -17.85
CA GLY A 13 1.38 -9.48 -17.45
C GLY A 13 1.47 -9.23 -15.94
N PHE A 14 0.89 -8.10 -15.54
CA PHE A 14 0.74 -7.70 -14.14
C PHE A 14 -0.67 -7.20 -13.87
N GLU A 15 -1.21 -7.61 -12.73
CA GLU A 15 -2.42 -7.02 -12.17
C GLU A 15 -2.06 -6.03 -11.07
N TYR A 16 -2.84 -4.95 -10.98
CA TYR A 16 -2.57 -3.84 -10.06
C TYR A 16 -3.78 -3.60 -9.17
N GLN A 17 -3.57 -3.59 -7.84
CA GLN A 17 -4.59 -3.15 -6.90
C GLN A 17 -4.17 -1.83 -6.26
N TRP A 18 -4.95 -0.78 -6.51
CA TRP A 18 -4.70 0.56 -5.99
C TRP A 18 -5.46 0.77 -4.67
N VAL A 19 -4.76 1.25 -3.65
CA VAL A 19 -5.31 1.48 -2.31
C VAL A 19 -5.03 2.91 -1.88
N ARG A 20 -6.06 3.57 -1.35
CA ARG A 20 -5.92 4.88 -0.70
C ARG A 20 -5.65 4.71 0.79
N PHE A 21 -4.52 5.22 1.25
CA PHE A 21 -4.10 5.15 2.64
C PHE A 21 -4.28 6.49 3.35
N PHE A 22 -4.89 6.47 4.53
CA PHE A 22 -5.08 7.66 5.36
C PHE A 22 -5.01 7.33 6.85
N CYS A 23 -4.61 8.31 7.66
CA CYS A 23 -4.63 8.24 9.12
C CYS A 23 -4.94 9.64 9.65
N PHE A 24 -5.55 9.71 10.84
CA PHE A 24 -5.87 10.97 11.50
C PHE A 24 -4.86 11.24 12.62
N GLY A 25 -4.50 12.50 12.82
CA GLY A 25 -3.66 12.92 13.95
C GLY A 25 -2.18 12.50 13.86
N LYS A 26 -1.71 12.02 12.71
CA LYS A 26 -0.29 11.72 12.46
C LYS A 26 0.24 12.63 11.36
N GLU A 27 1.45 13.15 11.54
CA GLU A 27 2.17 13.86 10.49
C GLU A 27 2.73 12.88 9.45
N ARG A 28 3.06 13.40 8.27
CA ARG A 28 3.68 12.60 7.22
C ARG A 28 5.14 12.36 7.57
N GLU A 29 5.51 11.10 7.68
CA GLU A 29 6.89 10.64 7.85
C GLU A 29 7.81 11.17 6.74
N ALA A 30 9.03 11.63 7.09
CA ALA A 30 9.97 12.20 6.12
C ALA A 30 10.47 11.16 5.09
N TRP A 31 10.56 9.89 5.49
CA TRP A 31 10.96 8.78 4.63
C TRP A 31 9.89 8.37 3.62
N LEU A 32 8.63 8.79 3.81
CA LEU A 32 7.51 8.42 2.95
C LEU A 32 7.52 9.24 1.64
N GLN A 33 8.40 8.83 0.73
CA GLN A 33 8.60 9.43 -0.59
C GLN A 33 8.06 8.54 -1.72
N PRO A 34 7.81 9.07 -2.93
CA PRO A 34 7.40 8.25 -4.07
C PRO A 34 8.37 7.08 -4.34
N GLY A 35 7.83 5.89 -4.61
CA GLY A 35 8.61 4.70 -4.96
C GLY A 35 9.11 3.86 -3.79
N VAL A 36 8.94 4.31 -2.55
CA VAL A 36 9.26 3.47 -1.37
C VAL A 36 8.24 2.34 -1.22
N LYS A 37 8.71 1.17 -0.81
CA LYS A 37 7.84 0.07 -0.39
C LYS A 37 7.45 0.27 1.07
N VAL A 38 6.23 -0.10 1.42
CA VAL A 38 5.69 0.11 2.77
C VAL A 38 4.98 -1.14 3.25
N ASP A 39 5.02 -1.36 4.56
CA ASP A 39 4.11 -2.25 5.26
C ASP A 39 3.12 -1.38 6.03
N ALA A 40 1.82 -1.66 5.83
CA ALA A 40 0.75 -0.91 6.48
C ALA A 40 -0.21 -1.87 7.17
N LYS A 41 -0.60 -1.54 8.39
CA LYS A 41 -1.68 -2.22 9.11
C LYS A 41 -2.76 -1.23 9.49
N GLY A 42 -4.01 -1.67 9.40
CA GLY A 42 -5.15 -0.86 9.75
C GLY A 42 -6.46 -1.42 9.22
N GLU A 43 -7.50 -0.60 9.26
CA GLU A 43 -8.84 -0.98 8.88
C GLU A 43 -9.05 -0.80 7.37
N MET A 44 -9.29 -1.91 6.67
CA MET A 44 -9.59 -1.90 5.24
C MET A 44 -11.07 -1.59 4.99
N ASN A 45 -11.32 -0.66 4.06
CA ASN A 45 -12.64 -0.28 3.61
C ASN A 45 -12.77 -0.53 2.10
N LEU A 46 -13.69 -1.42 1.74
CA LEU A 46 -14.07 -1.73 0.37
C LEU A 46 -15.51 -1.27 0.13
N SER A 47 -15.71 -0.44 -0.89
CA SER A 47 -17.06 0.01 -1.28
C SER A 47 -17.23 -0.02 -2.79
N ALA A 48 -18.47 -0.24 -3.23
CA ALA A 48 -18.86 -0.18 -4.62
C ALA A 48 -20.08 0.74 -4.75
N HIS A 49 -19.96 1.80 -5.54
CA HIS A 49 -21.04 2.76 -5.76
C HIS A 49 -21.03 3.27 -7.21
N ASN A 50 -22.17 3.22 -7.90
CA ASN A 50 -22.31 3.60 -9.32
C ASN A 50 -21.24 2.95 -10.22
N GLY A 51 -20.99 1.66 -10.02
CA GLY A 51 -19.98 0.91 -10.78
C GLY A 51 -18.52 1.26 -10.44
N LYS A 52 -18.27 2.13 -9.46
CA LYS A 52 -16.92 2.48 -9.00
C LYS A 52 -16.59 1.70 -7.74
N ILE A 53 -15.51 0.92 -7.81
CA ILE A 53 -14.91 0.26 -6.64
C ILE A 53 -13.92 1.23 -5.99
N ASN A 54 -13.99 1.36 -4.67
CA ASN A 54 -13.04 2.12 -3.88
C ASN A 54 -12.45 1.20 -2.80
N LEU A 55 -11.12 1.12 -2.81
CA LEU A 55 -10.34 0.39 -1.84
C LEU A 55 -9.48 1.37 -1.04
N SER A 56 -9.66 1.39 0.27
CA SER A 56 -8.94 2.28 1.15
C SER A 56 -8.55 1.60 2.46
N CYS A 57 -7.53 2.13 3.12
CA CYS A 57 -7.04 1.64 4.41
C CYS A 57 -6.86 2.82 5.36
N LYS A 58 -7.55 2.77 6.49
CA LYS A 58 -7.32 3.66 7.62
C LYS A 58 -6.18 3.08 8.44
N MET A 59 -4.97 3.61 8.25
CA MET A 59 -3.74 3.07 8.84
C MET A 59 -3.65 3.34 10.33
N GLU A 60 -3.28 2.31 11.08
CA GLU A 60 -2.88 2.36 12.48
C GLU A 60 -1.35 2.32 12.59
N GLU A 61 -0.70 1.46 11.81
CA GLU A 61 0.75 1.31 11.71
C GLU A 61 1.20 1.50 10.25
N LEU A 62 2.35 2.16 10.07
CA LEU A 62 2.98 2.37 8.77
C LEU A 62 4.49 2.33 8.95
N THR A 63 5.16 1.42 8.25
CA THR A 63 6.62 1.27 8.27
C THR A 63 7.18 1.18 6.86
N GLN A 64 8.41 1.66 6.68
CA GLN A 64 9.13 1.44 5.44
C GLN A 64 9.48 -0.05 5.34
N TYR A 65 9.15 -0.69 4.23
CA TYR A 65 9.55 -2.06 3.98
C TYR A 65 11.07 -2.10 3.73
N VAL A 66 11.76 -2.89 4.53
CA VAL A 66 13.20 -3.17 4.37
C VAL A 66 13.30 -4.60 3.88
N ALA A 67 13.85 -4.80 2.68
CA ALA A 67 14.09 -6.15 2.19
C ALA A 67 15.09 -6.86 3.11
N ASP A 68 14.75 -8.06 3.57
CA ASP A 68 15.70 -8.88 4.31
C ASP A 68 16.92 -9.17 3.42
N SER A 69 18.08 -8.72 3.87
CA SER A 69 19.37 -8.95 3.21
C SER A 69 19.76 -10.44 3.08
N SER A 70 19.00 -11.35 3.69
CA SER A 70 19.19 -12.80 3.60
C SER A 70 18.55 -13.45 2.36
N ASN A 71 17.74 -12.72 1.58
CA ASN A 71 17.11 -13.25 0.35
C ASN A 71 17.81 -12.80 -0.94
N TYR A 72 19.14 -12.62 -0.90
CA TYR A 72 19.94 -12.73 -2.12
C TYR A 72 20.42 -14.18 -2.28
N ASN A 73 19.69 -14.92 -3.13
CA ASN A 73 20.04 -16.17 -3.81
C ASN A 73 20.15 -17.46 -2.99
N GLN A 74 19.23 -18.40 -3.26
CA GLN A 74 19.61 -19.65 -3.94
C GLN A 74 18.63 -19.93 -5.08
#